data_AF-A0A1E7LUH3-F1
#
_entry.id   AF-A0A1E7LUH3-F1
#
_cell.length_a   1.000
_cell.length_b   1.000
_cell.length_c   1.000
_cell.angle_alpha   90.00
_cell.angle_beta   90.00
_cell.angle_gamma   90.00
#
_symmetry.space_group_name_H-M   'P 1'
#
loop_
_entity.id
_entity.type
_entity.pdbx_description
1 polymer ?
#
loop_
_entity_poly.entity_id
_entity_poly.type
_entity_poly.pdbx_seq_one_letter_code
_entity_poly.pdbx_strand_id
1 'polypeptide(L)'
;MRIMEYRQLFTDVRRRPGSYGLSGSFREAVAFINGCDAGNSWGLLVGFREWLALKAETEANLAWPFLILKIAKIPAGDSEAGVQFSGADEAKSLEVLFEELDSFLSARNGVHGATVIIAKYLEARG
;
A
#
# COMPACT_ATOMS: atom_id res chain seq x y z
N MET A 1 3.11 12.01 13.50
CA MET A 1 2.01 11.17 14.03
C MET A 1 2.55 9.74 14.21
N ARG A 2 2.08 8.96 15.21
CA ARG A 2 2.65 7.62 15.48
C ARG A 2 2.03 6.55 14.55
N ILE A 3 2.71 5.41 14.37
CA ILE A 3 2.24 4.30 13.51
C ILE A 3 0.81 3.85 13.88
N MET A 4 0.48 3.76 15.17
CA MET A 4 -0.87 3.38 15.62
C MET A 4 -1.95 4.39 15.21
N GLU A 5 -1.62 5.68 15.19
CA GLU A 5 -2.54 6.72 14.73
C GLU A 5 -2.75 6.63 13.20
N TYR A 6 -1.71 6.26 12.44
CA TYR A 6 -1.86 6.02 10.99
C TYR A 6 -2.72 4.81 10.67
N ARG A 7 -2.61 3.73 11.45
CA ARG A 7 -3.51 2.57 11.30
C ARG A 7 -4.97 2.97 11.50
N GLN A 8 -5.25 3.76 12.54
CA GLN A 8 -6.60 4.26 12.81
C GLN A 8 -7.08 5.19 11.68
N LEU A 9 -6.24 6.12 11.22
CA LEU A 9 -6.54 7.00 10.10
C LEU A 9 -6.91 6.20 8.84
N PHE A 10 -6.08 5.25 8.43
CA PHE A 10 -6.34 4.48 7.21
C PHE A 10 -7.55 3.55 7.34
N THR A 11 -7.83 3.04 8.55
CA THR A 11 -9.07 2.31 8.82
C THR A 11 -10.30 3.21 8.64
N ASP A 12 -10.24 4.47 9.12
CA ASP A 12 -11.36 5.40 8.97
C ASP A 12 -11.52 5.88 7.52
N VAL A 13 -10.42 6.11 6.81
CA VAL A 13 -10.43 6.43 5.37
C VAL A 13 -11.06 5.31 4.55
N ARG A 14 -10.72 4.03 4.81
CA ARG A 14 -11.38 2.87 4.17
C ARG A 14 -12.88 2.88 4.40
N ARG A 15 -13.32 3.24 5.61
CA ARG A 15 -14.73 3.21 6.02
C ARG A 15 -15.52 4.39 5.46
N ARG A 16 -14.91 5.58 5.38
CA ARG A 16 -15.58 6.85 5.09
C ARG A 16 -14.73 7.74 4.17
N PRO A 17 -14.40 7.30 2.95
CA PRO A 17 -13.51 8.06 2.06
C PRO A 17 -14.00 9.48 1.79
N GLY A 18 -15.33 9.67 1.67
CA GLY A 18 -15.93 10.99 1.44
C GLY A 18 -15.68 12.01 2.56
N SER A 19 -15.48 11.59 3.82
CA SER A 19 -15.11 12.49 4.92
C SER A 19 -13.71 13.08 4.76
N TYR A 20 -12.89 12.48 3.89
CA TYR A 20 -11.54 12.92 3.56
C TYR A 20 -11.47 13.53 2.15
N GLY A 21 -12.62 13.80 1.51
CA GLY A 21 -12.69 14.34 0.16
C GLY A 21 -12.34 13.34 -0.94
N LEU A 22 -12.35 12.05 -0.63
CA LEU A 22 -12.05 10.99 -1.61
C LEU A 22 -13.36 10.40 -2.15
N SER A 23 -13.40 10.12 -3.45
CA SER A 23 -14.45 9.37 -4.15
C SER A 23 -14.45 7.88 -3.78
N GLY A 24 -13.38 7.41 -3.13
CA GLY A 24 -13.18 6.01 -2.83
C GLY A 24 -12.56 5.23 -3.99
N SER A 25 -11.92 5.90 -4.96
CA SER A 25 -11.15 5.24 -6.01
C SER A 25 -9.77 4.78 -5.51
N PHE A 26 -9.24 3.72 -6.13
CA PHE A 26 -7.91 3.20 -5.83
C PHE A 26 -6.82 4.26 -6.06
N ARG A 27 -6.94 5.01 -7.16
CA ARG A 27 -5.99 6.08 -7.50
C ARG A 27 -5.93 7.16 -6.44
N GLU A 28 -7.09 7.63 -5.96
CA GLU A 28 -7.13 8.65 -4.92
C GLU A 28 -6.64 8.13 -3.57
N ALA A 29 -6.95 6.88 -3.22
CA ALA A 29 -6.40 6.24 -2.02
C ALA A 29 -4.86 6.18 -2.09
N VAL A 30 -4.29 5.81 -3.24
CA VAL A 30 -2.84 5.82 -3.48
C VAL A 30 -2.25 7.22 -3.31
N ALA A 31 -2.87 8.24 -3.91
CA ALA A 31 -2.42 9.63 -3.78
C ALA A 31 -2.48 10.11 -2.32
N PHE A 32 -3.55 9.80 -1.60
CA PHE A 32 -3.72 10.15 -0.19
C PHE A 32 -2.64 9.51 0.70
N ILE A 33 -2.36 8.22 0.51
CA ILE A 33 -1.34 7.48 1.27
C ILE A 33 0.07 8.01 0.96
N ASN A 34 0.38 8.31 -0.30
CA ASN A 34 1.64 8.95 -0.68
C ASN A 34 1.77 10.35 -0.06
N GLY A 35 0.68 11.12 0.03
CA GLY A 35 0.67 12.40 0.73
C GLY A 35 0.96 12.26 2.23
N CYS A 36 0.42 11.22 2.87
CA CYS A 36 0.75 10.89 4.25
C CYS A 36 2.23 10.53 4.41
N ASP A 37 2.81 9.74 3.51
CA ASP A 37 4.22 9.37 3.55
C ASP A 37 5.13 10.59 3.35
N ALA A 38 4.83 11.43 2.37
CA ALA A 38 5.52 12.69 2.12
C ALA A 38 5.49 13.61 3.37
N GLY A 39 4.34 13.71 4.04
CA GLY A 39 4.18 14.44 5.30
C GLY A 39 4.98 13.85 6.49
N ASN A 40 5.53 12.65 6.36
CA ASN A 40 6.44 12.02 7.31
C ASN A 40 7.85 11.88 6.73
N SER A 41 8.26 12.78 5.83
CA SER A 41 9.58 12.76 5.20
C SER A 41 9.88 11.42 4.50
N TRP A 42 8.88 10.80 3.88
CA TRP A 42 8.95 9.50 3.21
C TRP A 42 9.33 8.34 4.14
N GLY A 43 9.13 8.53 5.44
CA GLY A 43 9.49 7.57 6.48
C GLY A 43 8.36 6.61 6.88
N LEU A 44 7.11 6.84 6.45
CA LEU A 44 5.95 6.02 6.84
C LEU A 44 5.94 4.69 6.10
N LEU A 45 6.30 4.69 4.82
CA LEU A 45 6.23 3.52 3.93
C LEU A 45 7.59 2.83 3.68
N VAL A 46 8.65 3.20 4.40
CA VAL A 46 9.96 2.52 4.29
C VAL A 46 9.80 1.02 4.57
N GLY A 47 10.17 0.19 3.60
CA GLY A 47 10.03 -1.28 3.65
C GLY A 47 8.69 -1.80 3.12
N PHE A 48 7.73 -0.93 2.77
CA PHE A 48 6.40 -1.37 2.31
C PHE A 48 6.46 -2.04 0.94
N ARG A 49 7.32 -1.55 0.03
CA ARG A 49 7.47 -2.16 -1.29
C ARG A 49 8.05 -3.58 -1.18
N GLU A 50 9.05 -3.76 -0.34
CA GLU A 50 9.68 -5.06 -0.07
C GLU A 50 8.69 -6.03 0.60
N TRP A 51 7.86 -5.52 1.52
CA TRP A 51 6.74 -6.27 2.10
C TRP A 51 5.76 -6.78 1.04
N LEU A 52 5.33 -5.92 0.12
CA LEU A 52 4.40 -6.30 -0.94
C LEU A 52 5.07 -7.25 -1.95
N ALA A 53 6.35 -7.05 -2.26
CA ALA A 53 7.10 -7.88 -3.19
C ALA A 53 7.21 -9.34 -2.70
N LEU A 54 7.42 -9.55 -1.39
CA LEU A 54 7.36 -10.88 -0.77
C LEU A 54 6.01 -11.57 -1.00
N LYS A 55 4.90 -10.84 -0.83
CA LYS A 55 3.54 -11.37 -0.98
C LYS A 55 3.12 -11.57 -2.42
N ALA A 56 3.60 -10.74 -3.33
CA ALA A 56 3.39 -10.85 -4.76
C ALA A 56 4.35 -11.87 -5.41
N GLU A 57 5.19 -12.54 -4.63
CA GLU A 57 6.23 -13.48 -5.07
C GLU A 57 7.11 -12.91 -6.19
N THR A 58 7.41 -11.61 -6.12
CA THR A 58 8.08 -10.86 -7.20
C THR A 58 9.16 -9.95 -6.64
N GLU A 59 9.94 -9.33 -7.51
CA GLU A 59 10.95 -8.36 -7.08
C GLU A 59 10.32 -7.03 -6.70
N ALA A 60 10.97 -6.30 -5.81
CA ALA A 60 10.61 -4.93 -5.44
C ALA A 60 10.99 -3.89 -6.52
N ASN A 61 10.90 -4.26 -7.80
CA ASN A 61 11.25 -3.43 -8.95
C ASN A 61 10.08 -2.58 -9.48
N LEU A 62 8.84 -2.94 -9.14
CA LEU A 62 7.64 -2.17 -9.44
C LEU A 62 7.38 -1.10 -8.35
N ALA A 63 6.74 0.00 -8.74
CA ALA A 63 6.17 0.92 -7.75
C ALA A 63 5.09 0.18 -6.93
N TRP A 64 5.01 0.49 -5.63
CA TRP A 64 4.16 -0.25 -4.69
C TRP A 64 2.67 -0.37 -5.11
N PRO A 65 2.03 0.60 -5.82
CA PRO A 65 0.65 0.43 -6.25
C PRO A 65 0.47 -0.71 -7.25
N PHE A 66 1.45 -0.96 -8.13
CA PHE A 66 1.40 -2.08 -9.07
C PHE A 66 1.57 -3.43 -8.37
N LEU A 67 2.31 -3.48 -7.26
CA LEU A 67 2.39 -4.68 -6.42
C LEU A 67 1.04 -5.00 -5.77
N ILE A 68 0.28 -3.99 -5.34
CA ILE A 68 -1.10 -4.18 -4.86
C ILE A 68 -1.98 -4.77 -5.95
N LEU A 69 -1.95 -4.23 -7.16
CA LEU A 69 -2.73 -4.76 -8.29
C LEU A 69 -2.35 -6.21 -8.61
N LYS A 70 -1.04 -6.54 -8.55
CA LYS A 70 -0.55 -7.91 -8.74
C LYS A 70 -1.07 -8.86 -7.67
N ILE A 71 -1.05 -8.47 -6.39
CA ILE A 71 -1.63 -9.27 -5.28
C ILE A 71 -3.13 -9.43 -5.46
N ALA A 72 -3.82 -8.36 -5.88
CA ALA A 72 -5.25 -8.37 -6.19
C ALA A 72 -5.60 -9.15 -7.47
N LYS A 73 -4.59 -9.61 -8.23
CA LYS A 73 -4.72 -10.28 -9.53
C LYS A 73 -5.46 -9.44 -10.58
N ILE A 74 -5.32 -8.12 -10.48
CA ILE A 74 -5.88 -7.18 -11.45
C ILE A 74 -4.80 -6.88 -12.50
N PRO A 75 -5.11 -7.04 -13.80
CA PRO A 75 -4.18 -6.65 -14.85
C PRO A 75 -3.90 -5.15 -14.76
N ALA A 76 -2.66 -4.79 -14.48
CA ALA A 76 -2.19 -3.43 -14.71
C ALA A 76 -2.06 -3.29 -16.24
N GLY A 77 -2.98 -2.56 -16.87
CA GLY A 77 -2.87 -2.26 -18.29
C GLY A 77 -1.61 -1.45 -18.60
N ASP A 78 -1.03 -1.68 -19.77
CA ASP A 78 0.25 -1.09 -20.21
C ASP A 78 0.19 0.42 -20.52
N SER A 79 -0.95 1.10 -20.33
CA SER A 79 -1.13 2.48 -20.78
C SER A 79 -1.23 3.50 -19.64
N GLU A 80 -0.42 4.55 -19.76
CA GLU A 80 -0.61 5.88 -19.14
C GLU A 80 -2.06 6.40 -19.27
N ALA A 81 -2.81 5.91 -20.26
CA ALA A 81 -4.25 6.07 -20.40
C ALA A 81 -5.00 4.93 -19.68
N GLY A 82 -5.14 5.08 -18.36
CA GLY A 82 -6.21 4.53 -17.51
C GLY A 82 -6.78 3.15 -17.86
N VAL A 83 -6.35 2.13 -17.10
CA VAL A 83 -7.20 0.96 -16.85
C VAL A 83 -8.58 1.48 -16.41
N GLN A 84 -9.61 1.21 -17.20
CA GLN A 84 -10.98 1.30 -16.69
C GLN A 84 -11.14 0.15 -15.72
N PHE A 85 -10.90 0.42 -14.43
CA PHE A 85 -11.25 -0.50 -13.39
C PHE A 85 -12.75 -0.77 -13.49
N SER A 86 -13.14 -2.03 -13.56
CA SER A 86 -14.52 -2.35 -13.23
C SER A 86 -14.74 -1.98 -11.76
N GLY A 87 -15.98 -1.69 -11.37
CA GLY A 87 -16.28 -1.42 -9.95
C GLY A 87 -15.85 -2.57 -9.02
N ALA A 88 -15.82 -3.81 -9.53
CA ALA A 88 -15.33 -4.97 -8.81
C ALA A 88 -13.80 -4.95 -8.63
N ASP A 89 -13.05 -4.60 -9.68
CA ASP A 89 -11.59 -4.50 -9.61
C ASP A 89 -11.16 -3.35 -8.70
N GLU A 90 -11.89 -2.24 -8.72
CA GLU A 90 -11.68 -1.09 -7.85
C GLU A 90 -11.86 -1.49 -6.37
N ALA A 91 -13.00 -2.12 -6.06
CA ALA A 91 -13.29 -2.62 -4.71
C ALA A 91 -12.24 -3.63 -4.25
N LYS A 92 -11.82 -4.55 -5.12
CA LYS A 92 -10.81 -5.56 -4.79
C LYS A 92 -9.43 -4.95 -4.54
N SER A 93 -9.04 -3.97 -5.35
CA SER A 93 -7.76 -3.27 -5.19
C SER A 93 -7.69 -2.47 -3.90
N LEU A 94 -8.80 -1.82 -3.52
CA LEU A 94 -8.91 -1.10 -2.25
C LEU A 94 -8.90 -2.03 -1.04
N GLU A 95 -9.59 -3.17 -1.12
CA GLU A 95 -9.58 -4.19 -0.09
C GLU A 95 -8.14 -4.64 0.21
N VAL A 96 -7.41 -5.07 -0.83
CA VAL A 96 -6.01 -5.51 -0.71
C VAL A 96 -5.12 -4.37 -0.23
N LEU A 97 -5.30 -3.14 -0.75
CA LEU A 97 -4.53 -1.98 -0.32
C LEU A 97 -4.60 -1.76 1.19
N PHE A 98 -5.80 -1.67 1.75
CA PHE A 98 -5.96 -1.35 3.16
C PHE A 98 -5.61 -2.52 4.08
N GLU A 99 -5.81 -3.77 3.63
CA GLU A 99 -5.39 -4.96 4.38
C GLU A 99 -3.88 -5.08 4.47
N GLU A 100 -3.18 -4.87 3.36
CA GLU A 100 -1.72 -4.91 3.35
C GLU A 100 -1.10 -3.73 4.09
N LEU A 101 -1.70 -2.55 4.00
CA LEU A 101 -1.23 -1.38 4.73
C LEU A 101 -1.39 -1.55 6.25
N ASP A 102 -2.53 -2.08 6.72
CA ASP A 102 -2.70 -2.36 8.15
C ASP A 102 -1.73 -3.44 8.64
N SER A 103 -1.61 -4.54 7.88
CA SER A 103 -0.69 -5.65 8.20
C SER A 103 0.76 -5.18 8.26
N PHE A 104 1.19 -4.38 7.28
CA PHE A 104 2.52 -3.78 7.23
C PHE A 104 2.77 -2.86 8.43
N LEU A 105 1.87 -1.92 8.72
CA LEU A 105 2.05 -0.98 9.83
C LEU A 105 2.03 -1.69 11.18
N SER A 106 1.25 -2.77 11.31
CA SER A 106 1.26 -3.64 12.49
C SER A 106 2.61 -4.35 12.65
N ALA A 107 3.12 -4.97 11.59
CA ALA A 107 4.39 -5.70 11.60
C ALA A 107 5.61 -4.78 11.77
N ARG A 108 5.54 -3.55 11.25
CA ARG A 108 6.59 -2.54 11.34
C ARG A 108 6.70 -1.90 12.72
N ASN A 109 5.69 -2.03 13.58
CA ASN A 109 5.63 -1.30 14.84
C ASN A 109 6.81 -1.66 15.77
N GLY A 110 7.83 -0.79 15.84
CA GLY A 110 9.06 -0.99 16.62
C GLY A 110 10.25 -0.22 16.04
N VAL A 111 11.32 -0.03 16.83
CA VAL A 111 12.50 0.80 16.46
C VAL A 111 13.21 0.32 15.18
N HIS A 112 13.13 -0.97 14.86
CA HIS A 112 13.80 -1.58 13.71
C HIS A 112 12.85 -2.28 12.72
N GLY A 113 11.54 -2.02 12.79
CA GLY A 113 10.56 -2.81 12.04
C GLY A 113 10.77 -2.78 10.53
N ALA A 114 11.12 -1.62 9.95
CA ALA A 114 11.44 -1.52 8.53
C ALA A 114 12.70 -2.32 8.14
N THR A 115 13.75 -2.25 8.97
CA THR A 115 15.01 -2.98 8.74
C THR A 115 14.79 -4.49 8.75
N VAL A 116 13.96 -5.00 9.66
CA VAL A 116 13.62 -6.42 9.72
C VAL A 116 12.89 -6.88 8.46
N ILE A 117 11.95 -6.08 7.95
CA ILE A 117 11.23 -6.40 6.71
C ILE A 117 12.18 -6.44 5.52
N ILE A 118 13.05 -5.45 5.39
CA ILE A 118 14.02 -5.37 4.30
C ILE A 118 15.02 -6.53 4.38
N ALA A 119 15.53 -6.86 5.57
CA ALA A 119 16.44 -7.98 5.76
C ALA A 119 15.80 -9.31 5.31
N LYS A 120 14.55 -9.58 5.72
CA LYS A 120 13.81 -10.76 5.27
C LYS A 120 13.63 -10.82 3.76
N TYR A 121 13.37 -9.69 3.12
CA TYR A 121 13.28 -9.63 1.66
C TYR A 121 14.61 -9.97 0.99
N LEU A 122 15.74 -9.45 1.50
CA LEU A 122 17.06 -9.75 0.96
C LEU A 122 17.45 -11.22 1.15
N GLU A 123 17.15 -11.80 2.31
CA GLU A 123 17.37 -13.24 2.59
C GLU A 123 16.56 -14.13 1.64
N ALA A 124 15.31 -13.78 1.35
CA ALA A 124 14.47 -14.54 0.42
C ALA A 124 14.92 -14.46 -1.05
N ARG A 125 15.91 -13.61 -1.35
CA ARG A 125 16.38 -13.30 -2.72
C ARG A 125 17.89 -13.58 -2.93
N GLY A 126 18.62 -13.93 -1.88
CA GLY A 126 20.02 -14.38 -1.95
C GLY A 126 20.11 -15.89 -2.15
#